data_AF-A0A6L9J214-F1
#
_entry.id   AF-A0A6L9J214-F1
#
_cell.length_a   1.000
_cell.length_b   1.000
_cell.length_c   1.000
_cell.angle_alpha   90.00
_cell.angle_beta   90.00
_cell.angle_gamma   90.00
#
_symmetry.space_group_name_H-M   'P 1'
#
loop_
_entity.id
_entity.type
_entity.pdbx_description
1 polymer ?
#
loop_
_entity_poly.entity_id
_entity_poly.type
_entity_poly.pdbx_seq_one_letter_code
_entity_poly.pdbx_strand_id
1 'polypeptide(L)'
;MITRRVLLLLMVLGLLLAACDDETAIDFKNNSECGSADVTLVNTTTNAAREIRIPQGESIKVEVGHGIEYAYLVEYPSPPPNVNCYPLEGTIELTRERQTATVNLESATPTPLP
;
A
#
# COMPACT_ATOMS: atom_id res chain seq x y z
N MET A 1 -12.72 6.02 -47.06
CA MET A 1 -11.50 6.83 -46.93
C MET A 1 -11.38 7.30 -45.50
N ILE A 2 -10.41 6.80 -44.74
CA ILE A 2 -10.15 7.27 -43.38
C ILE A 2 -9.46 8.62 -43.49
N THR A 3 -10.18 9.69 -43.18
CA THR A 3 -9.58 11.04 -43.16
C THR A 3 -8.52 11.14 -42.07
N ARG A 4 -7.46 11.91 -42.33
CA ARG A 4 -6.31 12.12 -41.42
C ARG A 4 -6.70 12.49 -39.98
N ARG A 5 -7.86 13.14 -39.79
CA ARG A 5 -8.45 13.48 -38.48
C ARG A 5 -8.97 12.26 -37.71
N VAL A 6 -9.57 11.29 -38.40
CA VAL A 6 -10.07 10.04 -37.80
C VAL A 6 -8.91 9.16 -37.36
N LEU A 7 -7.81 9.15 -38.13
CA LEU A 7 -6.58 8.43 -37.78
C LEU A 7 -5.94 9.00 -36.49
N LEU A 8 -5.88 10.33 -36.37
CA LEU A 8 -5.38 11.01 -35.16
C LEU A 8 -6.26 10.71 -33.94
N LEU A 9 -7.59 10.69 -34.11
CA LEU A 9 -8.51 10.39 -33.01
C LEU A 9 -8.35 8.96 -32.50
N LEU A 10 -8.16 7.99 -33.40
CA LEU A 10 -7.91 6.58 -33.05
C LEU A 10 -6.58 6.39 -32.33
N MET A 11 -5.55 7.15 -32.70
CA MET A 11 -4.24 7.10 -32.05
C MET A 11 -4.33 7.64 -30.62
N VAL A 12 -4.98 8.79 -30.42
CA VAL A 12 -5.17 9.39 -29.10
C VAL A 12 -6.04 8.50 -28.21
N LEU A 13 -7.08 7.86 -28.76
CA LEU A 13 -7.92 6.93 -28.03
C LEU A 13 -7.15 5.66 -27.60
N GLY A 14 -6.25 5.15 -28.45
CA GLY A 14 -5.37 4.03 -28.11
C GLY A 14 -4.39 4.35 -26.99
N LEU A 15 -3.87 5.58 -26.92
CA LEU A 15 -3.03 6.02 -25.80
C LEU A 15 -3.81 6.19 -24.49
N LEU A 16 -5.07 6.61 -24.55
CA LEU A 16 -5.91 6.77 -23.36
C LEU A 16 -6.29 5.43 -22.69
N LEU A 17 -6.33 4.34 -23.47
CA LEU A 17 -6.62 2.98 -22.97
C LEU A 17 -5.41 2.27 -22.33
N ALA A 18 -4.19 2.76 -22.58
CA ALA A 18 -2.96 2.14 -22.08
C ALA A 18 -2.59 2.57 -20.64
N ALA A 19 -3.36 3.48 -20.03
CA ALA A 19 -3.08 4.03 -18.70
C ALA A 19 -3.89 3.38 -17.56
N CYS A 20 -4.55 2.25 -17.80
CA CYS A 20 -5.12 1.44 -16.73
C CYS A 20 -3.98 0.72 -15.99
N ASP A 21 -3.56 1.31 -14.88
CA ASP A 21 -2.63 0.72 -13.92
C ASP A 21 -3.31 -0.50 -13.27
N ASP A 22 -2.83 -1.69 -13.62
CA ASP A 22 -3.44 -3.00 -13.40
C ASP A 22 -2.57 -3.85 -12.45
N GLU A 23 -1.90 -3.22 -11.49
CA GLU A 23 -0.95 -3.89 -10.62
C GLU A 23 -1.61 -4.50 -9.38
N THR A 24 -1.01 -5.59 -8.87
CA THR A 24 -1.40 -6.20 -7.60
C THR A 24 -0.62 -5.50 -6.50
N ALA A 25 -1.31 -4.95 -5.48
CA ALA A 25 -0.68 -4.02 -4.56
C ALA A 25 -1.19 -4.13 -3.12
N ILE A 26 -0.35 -3.74 -2.17
CA ILE A 26 -0.75 -3.47 -0.79
C ILE A 26 -0.67 -1.95 -0.57
N ASP A 27 -1.80 -1.35 -0.21
CA ASP A 27 -1.93 0.09 0.07
C ASP A 27 -1.89 0.30 1.58
N PHE A 28 -0.77 0.81 2.09
CA PHE A 28 -0.61 1.16 3.49
C PHE A 28 -1.01 2.62 3.69
N LYS A 29 -2.02 2.86 4.54
CA LYS A 29 -2.55 4.20 4.84
C LYS A 29 -2.23 4.58 6.26
N ASN A 30 -1.35 5.57 6.45
CA ASN A 30 -0.99 6.04 7.77
C ASN A 30 -1.95 7.12 8.25
N ASN A 31 -3.08 6.70 8.81
CA ASN A 31 -4.05 7.61 9.45
C ASN A 31 -3.79 7.76 10.96
N SER A 32 -2.70 7.18 11.47
CA SER A 32 -2.39 7.19 12.90
C SER A 32 -1.93 8.58 13.36
N GLU A 33 -2.17 8.89 14.63
CA GLU A 33 -1.58 10.07 15.29
C GLU A 33 -0.12 9.83 15.71
N CYS A 34 0.47 8.69 15.33
CA CYS A 34 1.78 8.22 15.78
C CYS A 34 2.96 8.80 14.98
N GLY A 35 2.71 9.75 14.09
CA GLY A 35 3.73 10.31 13.20
C GLY A 35 4.04 9.37 12.03
N SER A 36 5.29 9.39 11.55
CA SER A 36 5.70 8.50 10.46
C SER A 36 5.76 7.04 10.91
N ALA A 37 5.29 6.14 10.05
CA ALA A 37 5.38 4.70 10.23
C ALA A 37 6.53 4.12 9.37
N ASP A 38 7.34 3.26 9.96
CA ASP A 38 8.30 2.42 9.23
C ASP A 38 7.66 1.04 9.04
N VAL A 39 7.45 0.65 7.79
CA VAL A 39 6.86 -0.61 7.38
C VAL A 39 7.94 -1.51 6.80
N THR A 40 8.15 -2.66 7.43
CA THR A 40 8.95 -3.76 6.90
C THR A 40 8.02 -4.77 6.27
N LEU A 41 8.11 -4.97 4.97
CA LEU A 41 7.34 -5.95 4.21
C LEU A 41 8.25 -7.09 3.75
N VAL A 42 7.90 -8.32 4.08
CA VAL A 42 8.70 -9.52 3.80
C VAL A 42 7.90 -10.49 2.92
N ASN A 43 8.45 -10.84 1.77
CA ASN A 43 7.95 -11.94 0.95
C ASN A 43 8.31 -13.27 1.64
N THR A 44 7.32 -14.02 2.14
CA THR A 44 7.58 -15.21 2.97
C THR A 44 8.17 -16.38 2.18
N THR A 45 8.05 -16.36 0.85
CA THR A 45 8.62 -17.39 -0.03
C THR A 45 10.11 -17.18 -0.29
N THR A 46 10.54 -15.93 -0.48
CA THR A 46 11.92 -15.58 -0.86
C THR A 46 12.74 -15.00 0.30
N ASN A 47 12.10 -14.64 1.40
CA ASN A 47 12.65 -13.83 2.50
C ASN A 47 13.20 -12.46 2.06
N ALA A 48 12.81 -11.98 0.87
CA ALA A 48 13.14 -10.64 0.43
C ALA A 48 12.35 -9.62 1.28
N ALA A 49 13.06 -8.69 1.90
CA ALA A 49 12.49 -7.62 2.71
C ALA A 49 12.53 -6.29 1.95
N ARG A 50 11.51 -5.46 2.16
CA ARG A 50 11.45 -4.08 1.69
C ARG A 50 11.03 -3.19 2.87
N GLU A 51 11.80 -2.15 3.11
CA GLU A 51 11.52 -1.14 4.13
C GLU A 51 10.95 0.11 3.47
N ILE A 52 9.87 0.63 4.03
CA ILE A 52 9.12 1.76 3.50
C ILE A 52 8.76 2.69 4.65
N ARG A 53 9.03 3.98 4.49
CA ARG A 53 8.59 5.00 5.45
C ARG A 53 7.35 5.72 4.92
N ILE A 54 6.30 5.79 5.74
CA ILE A 54 5.02 6.40 5.40
C ILE A 54 4.77 7.59 6.34
N PRO A 55 4.82 8.84 5.84
CA PRO A 55 4.48 10.01 6.64
C PRO A 55 3.04 9.97 7.18
N GLN A 56 2.79 10.68 8.26
CA GLN A 56 1.44 10.79 8.83
C GLN A 56 0.48 11.44 7.83
N GLY A 57 -0.70 10.87 7.67
CA GLY A 57 -1.73 11.32 6.73
C GLY A 57 -1.48 10.91 5.28
N GLU A 58 -0.40 10.17 5.00
CA GLU A 58 -0.06 9.71 3.66
C GLU A 58 -0.38 8.21 3.47
N SER A 59 -0.39 7.81 2.20
CA SER A 59 -0.57 6.43 1.79
C SER A 59 0.49 6.02 0.77
N ILE A 60 1.02 4.81 0.89
CA ILE A 60 1.94 4.24 -0.08
C ILE A 60 1.40 2.90 -0.58
N LYS A 61 1.28 2.81 -1.91
CA LYS A 61 1.01 1.54 -2.60
C LYS A 61 2.32 0.84 -2.90
N VAL A 62 2.39 -0.43 -2.53
CA VAL A 62 3.53 -1.31 -2.77
C VAL A 62 3.07 -2.39 -3.73
N GLU A 63 3.63 -2.40 -4.93
CA GLU A 63 3.42 -3.49 -5.88
C GLU A 63 3.98 -4.80 -5.31
N VAL A 64 3.17 -5.85 -5.38
CA VAL A 64 3.47 -7.20 -4.88
C VAL A 64 3.01 -8.26 -5.88
N GLY A 65 3.58 -9.47 -5.79
CA GLY A 65 3.10 -10.60 -6.57
C GLY A 65 1.78 -11.15 -6.04
N HIS A 66 0.99 -11.76 -6.92
CA HIS A 66 -0.21 -12.50 -6.55
C HIS A 66 0.12 -13.94 -6.13
N GLY A 67 -0.71 -14.55 -5.29
CA GLY A 67 -0.53 -15.91 -4.77
C GLY A 67 0.71 -16.06 -3.88
N ILE A 68 1.23 -14.95 -3.35
CA ILE A 68 2.38 -14.88 -2.46
C ILE A 68 1.90 -14.28 -1.14
N GLU A 69 2.26 -14.93 -0.04
CA GLU A 69 2.06 -14.37 1.29
C GLU A 69 3.17 -13.38 1.62
N TYR A 70 2.77 -12.23 2.15
CA TYR A 70 3.65 -11.20 2.66
C TYR A 70 3.39 -10.99 4.14
N ALA A 71 4.44 -11.06 4.96
CA ALA A 71 4.40 -10.62 6.34
C ALA A 71 4.77 -9.14 6.41
N TYR A 72 4.11 -8.36 7.26
CA TYR A 72 4.46 -6.97 7.49
C TYR A 72 4.60 -6.68 8.98
N LEU A 73 5.54 -5.79 9.31
CA LEU A 73 5.73 -5.20 10.62
C LEU A 73 5.73 -3.67 10.46
N VAL A 74 4.97 -2.98 11.29
CA VAL A 74 4.86 -1.52 11.30
C VAL A 74 5.32 -1.01 12.64
N GLU A 75 6.27 -0.09 12.63
CA GLU A 75 6.82 0.56 13.81
C GLU A 75 6.71 2.08 13.72
N TYR A 76 6.63 2.73 14.88
CA TYR A 76 6.57 4.18 14.99
C TYR A 76 7.79 4.65 15.80
N PRO A 77 8.91 5.02 15.16
CA PRO A 77 10.18 5.28 15.87
C PRO A 77 10.20 6.61 16.62
N SER A 78 9.26 7.52 16.32
CA SER A 78 9.23 8.86 16.93
C SER A 78 7.79 9.33 17.14
N PRO A 79 7.01 8.62 17.99
CA PRO A 79 5.64 9.01 18.27
C PRO A 79 5.60 10.29 19.12
N PRO A 80 4.53 11.09 19.03
CA PRO A 80 4.34 12.22 19.91
C PRO A 80 4.29 11.78 21.40
N PRO A 81 4.78 12.60 22.34
CA PRO A 81 5.00 12.21 23.73
C PRO A 81 3.75 11.83 24.53
N ASN A 82 2.55 12.09 23.99
CA ASN A 82 1.26 11.81 24.64
C ASN A 82 0.40 10.81 23.87
N VAL A 83 0.97 10.12 22.88
CA VAL A 83 0.27 9.13 22.06
C VAL A 83 0.93 7.77 22.29
N ASN A 84 0.14 6.78 22.69
CA ASN A 84 0.62 5.40 22.81
C ASN A 84 0.53 4.73 21.44
N CYS A 85 1.69 4.36 20.92
CA CYS A 85 1.84 3.77 19.59
C CYS A 85 2.41 2.38 19.73
N TYR A 86 1.61 1.38 19.39
CA TYR A 86 2.04 -0.01 19.41
C TYR A 86 2.40 -0.44 17.99
N PRO A 87 3.42 -1.30 17.83
CA PRO A 87 3.71 -1.89 16.54
C PRO A 87 2.51 -2.73 16.06
N LEU A 88 2.33 -2.78 14.75
CA LEU A 88 1.30 -3.61 14.10
C LEU A 88 2.00 -4.65 13.24
N GLU A 89 1.58 -5.89 13.34
CA GLU A 89 2.10 -6.98 12.51
C GLU A 89 0.96 -7.81 11.95
N GLY A 90 1.21 -8.43 10.81
CA GLY A 90 0.24 -9.32 10.18
C GLY A 90 0.77 -9.96 8.91
N THR A 91 -0.07 -10.77 8.28
CA THR A 91 0.19 -11.34 6.97
C THR A 91 -0.94 -11.01 6.01
N ILE A 92 -0.60 -10.86 4.73
CA ILE A 92 -1.53 -10.62 3.64
C ILE A 92 -1.13 -11.51 2.46
N GLU A 93 -2.13 -12.17 1.87
CA GLU A 93 -2.01 -12.88 0.61
C GLU A 93 -3.05 -12.35 -0.38
N LEU A 94 -2.60 -11.90 -1.54
CA LEU A 94 -3.46 -11.48 -2.64
C LEU A 94 -3.57 -12.60 -3.66
N THR A 95 -4.63 -13.41 -3.56
CA THR A 95 -4.77 -14.65 -4.35
C THR A 95 -4.99 -14.41 -5.85
N ARG A 96 -5.40 -13.22 -6.27
CA ARG A 96 -5.65 -12.90 -7.70
C ARG A 96 -4.85 -11.70 -8.14
N GLU A 97 -4.56 -11.66 -9.44
CA GLU A 97 -3.99 -10.49 -10.10
C GLU A 97 -4.93 -9.28 -10.01
N ARG A 98 -4.33 -8.08 -10.09
CA ARG A 98 -5.02 -6.78 -10.09
C ARG A 98 -5.83 -6.52 -8.82
N GLN A 99 -5.42 -7.11 -7.70
CA GLN A 99 -6.05 -6.86 -6.41
C GLN A 99 -5.26 -5.84 -5.60
N THR A 100 -5.97 -4.99 -4.88
CA THR A 100 -5.37 -4.12 -3.87
C THR A 100 -5.93 -4.46 -2.50
N ALA A 101 -5.06 -4.84 -1.56
CA ALA A 101 -5.42 -4.88 -0.14
C ALA A 101 -5.05 -3.53 0.50
N THR A 102 -5.90 -3.02 1.39
CA THR A 102 -5.60 -1.81 2.16
C THR A 102 -5.33 -2.16 3.61
N VAL A 103 -4.21 -1.71 4.13
CA VAL A 103 -3.85 -1.76 5.55
C VAL A 103 -4.00 -0.36 6.12
N ASN A 104 -5.01 -0.16 6.96
CA ASN A 104 -5.18 1.10 7.68
C ASN A 104 -4.34 1.04 8.95
N LEU A 105 -3.38 1.95 9.05
CA LEU A 105 -2.59 2.15 10.26
C LEU A 105 -3.31 3.17 11.11
N GLU A 106 -3.93 2.71 12.18
CA GLU A 106 -4.69 3.52 13.12
C GLU A 106 -3.98 3.53 14.48
N SER A 107 -4.10 4.64 15.20
CA SER A 107 -3.61 4.74 16.58
C SER A 107 -4.46 3.85 17.49
N ALA A 108 -3.81 2.96 18.23
CA ALA A 108 -4.49 2.19 19.27
C ALA A 108 -5.00 3.15 20.36
N THR A 109 -6.32 3.31 20.46
CA THR A 109 -6.91 3.96 21.63
C THR A 109 -6.69 3.02 22.82
N PRO A 110 -6.23 3.49 23.99
CA PRO A 110 -6.13 2.63 25.17
C PRO A 110 -7.52 2.05 25.46
N THR A 111 -7.66 0.72 25.37
CA THR A 111 -8.85 0.03 25.88
C THR A 111 -8.92 0.33 27.37
N PRO A 112 -10.00 0.96 27.89
CA PRO A 112 -10.14 1.12 29.33
C PRO A 112 -10.22 -0.28 29.95
N LEU A 113 -9.26 -0.61 30.81
CA LEU A 113 -9.35 -1.79 31.66
C LEU A 113 -10.50 -1.58 32.66
N PRO A 114 -11.38 -2.59 32.86
CA PRO A 114 -12.48 -2.52 33.83
C PRO A 114 -12.00 -2.44 35.28
#